data_AF-A0A227J0X0-F1
#
_entry.id   AF-A0A227J0X0-F1
#
_cell.length_a   1.000
_cell.length_b   1.000
_cell.length_c   1.000
_cell.angle_alpha   90.00
_cell.angle_beta   90.00
_cell.angle_gamma   90.00
#
_symmetry.space_group_name_H-M   'P 1'
#
loop_
_entity.id
_entity.type
_entity.pdbx_description
1 polymer ?
#
loop_
_entity_poly.entity_id
_entity_poly.type
_entity_poly.pdbx_seq_one_letter_code
_entity_poly.pdbx_strand_id
1 'polypeptide(L)'
;MSDGYISSLLRRGDLEGKPGQMLLLHQVPGVLSERVLLVGCGKERELGERQYKEIIQKTISTLNETGSMEAVCFLTELHVK
;
A
#
# COMPACT_ATOMS: atom_id res chain seq x y z
N MET A 1 -14.42 6.82 5.28
CA MET A 1 -13.25 7.53 4.70
C MET A 1 -12.37 7.95 5.87
N SER A 2 -11.04 7.92 5.74
CA SER A 2 -10.12 7.98 6.89
C SER A 2 -9.94 9.35 7.59
N ASP A 3 -10.96 10.20 7.57
CA ASP A 3 -10.96 11.56 8.15
C ASP A 3 -9.73 12.42 7.76
N GLY A 4 -9.19 12.20 6.55
CA GLY A 4 -8.01 12.92 6.04
C GLY A 4 -6.67 12.49 6.65
N TYR A 5 -6.66 11.48 7.54
CA TYR A 5 -5.47 10.96 8.21
C TYR A 5 -4.40 10.51 7.21
N ILE A 6 -4.79 9.65 6.25
CA ILE A 6 -3.88 9.12 5.22
C ILE A 6 -3.29 10.26 4.39
N SER A 7 -4.13 11.17 3.89
CA SER A 7 -3.66 12.31 3.10
C SER A 7 -2.72 13.23 3.88
N SER A 8 -2.87 13.33 5.21
CA SER A 8 -1.95 14.10 6.06
C SER A 8 -0.57 13.46 6.15
N LEU A 9 -0.48 12.13 6.24
CA LEU A 9 0.78 11.38 6.25
C LEU A 9 1.53 11.57 4.93
N LEU A 10 0.81 11.45 3.81
CA LEU A 10 1.39 11.65 2.48
C LEU A 10 1.97 13.06 2.31
N ARG A 11 1.26 14.10 2.78
CA ARG A 11 1.77 15.49 2.73
C ARG A 11 3.00 15.74 3.60
N ARG A 12 3.20 14.95 4.66
CA ARG A 12 4.41 15.02 5.51
C ARG A 12 5.60 14.27 4.91
N GLY A 13 5.38 13.49 3.85
CA GLY A 13 6.43 12.70 3.21
C GLY A 13 6.62 11.30 3.80
N ASP A 14 5.68 10.83 4.64
CA ASP A 14 5.77 9.49 5.25
C ASP A 14 5.72 8.37 4.18
N LEU A 15 5.16 8.67 3.01
CA LEU A 15 5.21 7.81 1.82
C LEU A 15 5.32 8.68 0.57
N GLU A 16 6.37 8.46 -0.22
CA GLU A 16 6.63 9.21 -1.47
C GLU A 16 6.05 8.50 -2.71
N GLY A 17 5.56 7.27 -2.54
CA GLY A 17 4.97 6.47 -3.62
C GLY A 17 6.00 5.75 -4.50
N LYS A 18 7.26 5.66 -4.06
CA LYS A 18 8.30 4.92 -4.79
C LYS A 18 7.92 3.44 -4.94
N PRO A 19 8.18 2.80 -6.09
CA PRO A 19 7.88 1.38 -6.30
C PRO A 19 8.42 0.47 -5.20
N GLY A 20 7.52 -0.27 -4.55
CA GLY A 20 7.84 -1.19 -3.47
C GLY A 20 8.13 -0.54 -2.12
N GLN A 21 7.87 0.76 -1.97
CA GLN A 21 7.82 1.43 -0.67
C GLN A 21 6.57 0.96 0.09
N MET A 22 6.70 0.68 1.39
CA MET A 22 5.62 0.16 2.22
C MET A 22 5.44 1.03 3.46
N LEU A 23 4.19 1.34 3.82
CA LEU A 23 3.87 2.02 5.07
C LEU A 23 2.68 1.33 5.74
N LEU A 24 2.95 0.62 6.83
CA LEU A 24 1.93 -0.05 7.63
C LEU A 24 1.36 0.94 8.66
N LEU A 25 0.06 1.17 8.58
CA LEU A 25 -0.68 2.01 9.50
C LEU A 25 -1.55 1.14 10.41
N HIS A 26 -1.58 1.46 11.69
CA HIS A 26 -2.44 0.80 12.67
C HIS A 26 -3.55 1.74 13.10
N GLN A 27 -4.75 1.20 13.31
CA GLN A 27 -5.89 1.92 13.88
C GLN A 27 -6.20 3.24 13.15
N VAL A 28 -6.32 3.17 11.82
CA VAL A 28 -6.63 4.34 11.00
C VAL A 28 -8.03 4.87 11.36
N PRO A 29 -8.19 6.16 11.74
CA PRO A 29 -9.50 6.73 12.05
C PRO A 29 -10.48 6.55 10.88
N GLY A 30 -11.74 6.22 11.18
CA GLY A 30 -12.79 6.08 10.16
C GLY A 30 -12.62 4.88 9.20
N VAL A 31 -11.71 3.95 9.51
CA VAL A 31 -11.49 2.68 8.79
C VAL A 31 -11.78 1.52 9.72
N LEU A 32 -12.54 0.53 9.24
CA LEU A 32 -12.94 -0.64 10.04
C LEU A 32 -11.80 -1.66 10.21
N SER A 33 -10.86 -1.69 9.25
CA SER A 33 -9.70 -2.57 9.31
C SER A 33 -8.71 -2.13 10.39
N GLU A 34 -8.17 -3.08 11.15
CA GLU A 34 -7.16 -2.81 12.19
C GLU A 34 -5.86 -2.23 11.65
N ARG A 35 -5.51 -2.63 10.42
CA ARG A 35 -4.27 -2.26 9.73
C ARG A 35 -4.58 -1.86 8.31
N VAL A 36 -3.83 -0.88 7.81
CA VAL A 36 -3.83 -0.45 6.40
C VAL A 36 -2.39 -0.44 5.93
N LEU A 37 -2.06 -1.28 4.94
CA LEU A 37 -0.76 -1.27 4.29
C LEU A 37 -0.84 -0.38 3.05
N LEU A 38 -0.15 0.76 3.06
CA LEU A 38 0.02 1.60 1.88
C LEU A 38 1.24 1.12 1.10
N VAL A 39 1.07 0.99 -0.21
CA VAL A 39 2.08 0.47 -1.13
C VAL A 39 2.38 1.51 -2.19
N GLY A 40 3.65 1.87 -2.33
CA GLY A 40 4.13 2.74 -3.40
C GLY A 40 4.24 1.95 -4.70
N CYS A 41 3.50 2.37 -5.72
CA CYS A 41 3.46 1.72 -7.04
C CYS A 41 4.21 2.51 -8.12
N GLY A 42 4.83 3.63 -7.78
CA GLY A 42 5.37 4.57 -8.76
C GLY A 42 4.26 5.31 -9.51
N LYS A 43 4.59 5.77 -10.71
CA LYS A 43 3.63 6.47 -11.57
C LYS A 43 2.73 5.47 -12.25
N GLU A 44 1.42 5.74 -12.24
CA GLU A 44 0.37 4.89 -12.80
C GLU A 44 0.67 4.40 -14.22
N ARG A 45 1.18 5.28 -15.09
CA ARG A 45 1.51 4.95 -16.48
C ARG A 45 2.91 4.38 -16.69
N GLU A 46 3.68 4.11 -15.66
CA GLU A 46 5.05 3.57 -15.78
C GLU A 46 5.18 2.18 -15.15
N LEU A 47 4.09 1.64 -14.60
CA LEU A 47 4.07 0.33 -13.95
C LEU A 47 4.07 -0.79 -15.00
N GLY A 48 5.22 -1.43 -15.20
CA GLY A 48 5.34 -2.63 -16.03
C GLY A 48 5.20 -3.93 -15.24
N GLU A 49 4.97 -5.05 -15.94
CA GLU A 49 4.73 -6.37 -15.33
C GLU A 49 5.79 -6.80 -14.30
N ARG A 50 7.07 -6.59 -14.61
CA ARG A 50 8.17 -6.99 -13.71
C ARG A 50 8.09 -6.24 -12.39
N GLN A 51 7.91 -4.92 -12.45
CA GLN A 51 7.82 -4.07 -11.27
C GLN A 51 6.54 -4.40 -10.47
N TYR A 52 5.43 -4.66 -11.16
CA TYR A 52 4.21 -5.10 -10.52
C TYR A 52 4.41 -6.41 -9.73
N LYS A 53 5.03 -7.42 -10.34
CA LYS A 53 5.36 -8.68 -9.66
C LYS A 53 6.25 -8.47 -8.43
N GLU A 54 7.27 -7.61 -8.54
CA GLU A 54 8.13 -7.26 -7.42
C GLU A 54 7.36 -6.55 -6.28
N ILE A 55 6.42 -5.65 -6.63
CA ILE A 55 5.55 -4.97 -5.66
C ILE A 55 4.64 -5.97 -4.95
N ILE A 56 4.00 -6.88 -5.68
CA ILE A 56 3.12 -7.90 -5.11
C ILE A 56 3.92 -8.81 -4.17
N GLN A 57 5.09 -9.29 -4.59
CA GLN A 57 5.96 -10.12 -3.74
C GLN A 57 6.32 -9.42 -2.43
N LYS A 58 6.74 -8.16 -2.51
CA LYS A 58 7.05 -7.37 -1.30
C LYS A 58 5.81 -7.18 -0.42
N THR A 59 4.66 -6.91 -1.02
CA THR A 59 3.39 -6.73 -0.28
C THR A 59 3.05 -7.97 0.52
N ILE A 60 3.15 -9.16 -0.10
CA ILE A 60 2.90 -10.44 0.58
C ILE A 60 3.93 -10.70 1.67
N SER A 61 5.22 -10.42 1.42
CA SER A 61 6.27 -10.55 2.45
C SER A 61 5.98 -9.67 3.66
N THR A 62 5.64 -8.39 3.43
CA THR A 62 5.31 -7.45 4.50
C THR A 62 4.06 -7.90 5.27
N LEU A 63 3.03 -8.42 4.60
CA LEU A 63 1.85 -8.95 5.28
C LEU A 63 2.18 -10.17 6.15
N ASN A 64 3.07 -11.06 5.69
CA ASN A 64 3.52 -12.23 6.47
C ASN A 64 4.33 -11.86 7.71
N GLU A 65 4.98 -10.70 7.71
CA GLU A 65 5.67 -10.14 8.89
C GLU A 65 4.69 -9.55 9.92
N THR A 66 3.41 -9.40 9.54
CA THR A 66 2.35 -8.97 10.45
C THR A 66 1.57 -10.16 11.03
N GLY A 67 0.82 -9.93 12.10
CA GLY A 67 -0.15 -10.91 12.62
C GLY A 67 -1.47 -10.97 11.85
N SER A 68 -1.53 -10.52 10.59
CA SER A 68 -2.77 -10.48 9.81
C SER A 68 -3.09 -11.87 9.25
N MET A 69 -4.29 -12.38 9.53
CA MET A 69 -4.75 -13.68 8.99
C MET A 69 -5.35 -13.54 7.58
N GLU A 70 -5.95 -12.39 7.29
CA GLU A 70 -6.63 -12.10 6.03
C GLU A 70 -6.33 -10.66 5.61
N ALA A 71 -6.38 -10.40 4.30
CA ALA A 71 -6.21 -9.07 3.74
C ALA A 71 -7.03 -8.92 2.44
N VAL A 72 -7.60 -7.73 2.24
CA VAL A 72 -8.20 -7.33 0.96
C VAL A 72 -7.19 -6.48 0.22
N CYS A 73 -6.82 -6.89 -0.99
CA CYS A 73 -5.77 -6.25 -1.78
C CYS A 73 -6.36 -5.58 -3.03
N PHE A 74 -6.15 -4.28 -3.16
CA PHE A 74 -6.61 -3.48 -4.31
C PHE A 74 -5.52 -3.31 -5.39
N LEU A 75 -4.32 -3.86 -5.19
CA LEU A 75 -3.23 -3.75 -6.18
C LEU A 75 -3.57 -4.46 -7.49
N THR A 76 -4.47 -5.44 -7.47
CA THR A 76 -4.94 -6.14 -8.67
C THR A 76 -5.75 -5.28 -9.63
N GLU A 77 -6.22 -4.12 -9.18
CA GLU A 77 -6.94 -3.15 -10.01
C GLU A 77 -6.01 -2.18 -10.75
N LEU A 78 -4.69 -2.24 -10.50
CA LEU A 78 -3.72 -1.38 -11.16
C LEU A 78 -3.59 -1.72 -12.65
N HIS A 79 -3.55 -0.68 -13.48
CA HIS A 79 -3.27 -0.83 -14.90
C HIS A 79 -1.78 -1.10 -15.12
N VAL A 80 -1.45 -2.33 -15.49
CA VAL A 80 -0.08 -2.76 -15.80
C VAL A 80 0.13 -2.70 -17.31
N LYS A 81 1.24 -2.08 -17.72
CA LYS A 81 1.66 -2.00 -19.13
C LYS A 81 2.23 -3.32 -19.65
#